data_AF-A0A7X6UGV3-F1
#
_entry.id   AF-A0A7X6UGV3-F1
#
_cell.length_a   1.000
_cell.length_b   1.000
_cell.length_c   1.000
_cell.angle_alpha   90.00
_cell.angle_beta   90.00
_cell.angle_gamma   90.00
#
_symmetry.space_group_name_H-M   'P 1'
#
loop_
_entity.id
_entity.type
_entity.pdbx_description
1 polymer ?
#
loop_
_entity_poly.entity_id
_entity_poly.type
_entity_poly.pdbx_seq_one_letter_code
_entity_poly.pdbx_strand_id
1 'polypeptide(L)' 'MSRGSNQIKAGEKASPGTLSGKLEHNLKIIRSILGESNDIIIREMKISSNAKVDAAVIYIDGLVDRD' A
#
# COMPACT_ATOMS: atom_id res chain seq x y z
N MET A 1 31.97 -7.76 33.34
CA MET A 1 30.73 -8.47 32.98
C MET A 1 29.56 -7.61 33.41
N SER A 2 28.91 -6.90 32.47
CA SER A 2 27.59 -6.32 32.73
C SER A 2 26.69 -6.71 31.56
N ARG A 3 25.67 -7.50 31.88
CA ARG A 3 24.73 -8.11 30.95
C ARG A 3 23.72 -7.04 30.50
N GLY A 4 23.51 -6.98 29.18
CA GLY A 4 22.20 -6.98 28.55
C GLY A 4 21.22 -5.86 28.91
N SER A 5 21.00 -4.99 27.94
CA SER A 5 19.67 -4.50 27.62
C SER A 5 19.62 -4.16 26.13
N ASN A 6 19.49 -5.21 25.32
CA ASN A 6 19.06 -5.10 23.94
C ASN A 6 17.58 -4.70 23.99
N GLN A 7 17.28 -3.41 23.77
CA GLN A 7 15.90 -2.97 23.53
C GLN A 7 15.47 -3.54 22.19
N ILE A 8 14.79 -4.69 22.22
CA ILE A 8 13.89 -5.08 21.14
C ILE A 8 12.80 -3.99 21.14
N LYS A 9 12.85 -3.09 20.16
CA LYS A 9 11.73 -2.18 19.88
C LYS A 9 10.52 -3.05 19.56
N ALA A 10 9.59 -3.12 20.50
CA ALA A 10 8.27 -3.69 20.32
C ALA A 10 7.67 -3.11 19.04
N GLY A 11 7.14 -3.99 18.19
CA GLY A 11 6.65 -3.67 16.86
C GLY A 11 5.87 -2.37 16.83
N GLU A 12 6.41 -1.41 16.09
CA GLU A 12 5.67 -0.27 15.57
C GLU A 12 4.59 -0.87 14.66
N LYS A 13 3.43 -1.17 15.23
CA LYS A 13 2.23 -1.39 14.42
C LYS A 13 2.06 -0.10 13.65
N ALA A 14 2.37 -0.14 12.36
CA ALA A 14 2.16 0.97 11.44
C ALA A 14 0.75 1.50 11.70
N SER A 15 0.66 2.72 12.22
CA SER A 15 -0.59 3.46 12.26
C SER A 15 -1.16 3.41 10.84
N PRO A 16 -2.47 3.13 10.65
CA PRO A 16 -3.05 3.09 9.31
C PRO A 16 -2.68 4.39 8.61
N GLY A 17 -1.81 4.28 7.60
CA GLY A 17 -1.09 5.42 7.06
C GLY A 17 -2.07 6.45 6.53
N THR A 18 -1.92 7.71 6.98
CA THR A 18 -2.75 8.80 6.48
C THR A 18 -2.57 8.94 4.98
N LEU A 19 -3.67 8.86 4.23
CA LEU A 19 -3.62 9.10 2.79
C LEU A 19 -3.24 10.55 2.49
N SER A 20 -2.53 10.73 1.39
CA SER A 20 -2.02 12.02 0.93
C SER A 20 -2.46 12.31 -0.51
N GLY A 21 -2.19 13.53 -1.00
CA GLY A 21 -2.34 13.86 -2.41
C GLY A 21 -1.32 13.19 -3.34
N LYS A 22 -0.42 12.33 -2.83
CA LYS A 22 0.61 11.64 -3.62
C LYS A 22 0.22 10.17 -3.82
N LEU A 23 -0.11 9.80 -5.05
CA LEU A 23 -0.52 8.43 -5.41
C LEU A 23 0.53 7.38 -4.97
N GLU A 24 1.80 7.61 -5.28
CA GLU A 24 2.88 6.66 -4.96
C GLU A 24 2.98 6.38 -3.45
N HIS A 25 2.78 7.41 -2.62
CA HIS A 25 2.80 7.25 -1.16
C HIS A 25 1.63 6.37 -0.70
N ASN A 26 0.43 6.64 -1.23
CA ASN A 26 -0.76 5.87 -0.90
C ASN A 26 -0.62 4.41 -1.33
N LEU A 27 -0.04 4.15 -2.51
CA LEU A 27 0.22 2.78 -2.98
C LEU A 27 1.20 2.01 -2.09
N LYS A 28 2.23 2.68 -1.54
CA LYS A 28 3.15 2.07 -0.56
C LYS A 28 2.42 1.69 0.73
N ILE A 29 1.56 2.57 1.23
CA ILE A 29 0.73 2.29 2.42
C ILE A 29 -0.17 1.08 2.15
N ILE A 30 -0.88 1.07 1.02
CA ILE A 30 -1.80 -0.01 0.66
C ILE A 30 -1.08 -1.35 0.54
N ARG A 31 0.07 -1.41 -0.15
CA ARG A 31 0.91 -2.61 -0.23
C ARG A 31 1.37 -3.09 1.15
N SER A 32 1.74 -2.17 2.05
CA SER A 32 2.14 -2.52 3.41
C SER A 32 1.00 -3.09 4.27
N ILE A 33 -0.24 -2.65 4.04
CA ILE A 33 -1.42 -3.13 4.79
C ILE A 33 -1.88 -4.49 4.26
N LEU A 34 -1.91 -4.62 2.94
CA LEU A 34 -2.48 -5.78 2.25
C LEU A 34 -1.49 -6.94 2.10
N GLY A 35 -0.18 -6.66 2.19
CA GLY A 35 0.88 -7.65 2.02
C GLY A 35 1.02 -8.16 0.59
N GLU A 36 1.76 -9.25 0.42
CA GLU A 36 2.06 -9.89 -0.86
C GLU A 36 0.99 -10.94 -1.25
N SER A 37 -0.30 -10.60 -1.09
CA SER A 37 -1.36 -11.49 -1.53
C SER A 37 -1.45 -11.50 -3.05
N ASN A 38 -1.41 -12.70 -3.66
CA ASN A 38 -1.48 -12.86 -5.10
C ASN A 38 -2.84 -12.46 -5.69
N ASP A 39 -3.89 -12.44 -4.87
CA ASP A 39 -5.24 -12.07 -5.30
C ASP A 39 -5.39 -10.55 -5.42
N ILE A 40 -4.42 -9.76 -4.96
CA ILE A 40 -4.53 -8.29 -4.95
C ILE A 40 -3.91 -7.73 -6.21
N ILE A 41 -4.74 -7.14 -7.07
CA ILE A 41 -4.30 -6.54 -8.31
C ILE A 41 -4.27 -5.02 -8.16
N ILE A 42 -3.09 -4.43 -8.41
CA ILE A 42 -2.87 -2.98 -8.47
C ILE A 42 -2.49 -2.63 -9.91
N ARG A 43 -3.38 -1.92 -10.61
CA ARG A 43 -3.17 -1.51 -12.00
C ARG A 43 -2.99 0.00 -12.09
N GLU A 44 -1.77 0.44 -12.40
CA GLU A 44 -1.44 1.86 -12.60
C GLU A 44 -1.73 2.29 -14.05
N MET A 45 -2.26 3.50 -14.22
CA MET A 45 -2.63 4.05 -15.53
C MET A 45 -2.63 5.58 -15.56
N LYS A 46 -2.63 6.14 -16.76
CA LYS A 46 -2.84 7.57 -16.99
C LYS A 46 -4.26 7.80 -17.49
N ILE A 47 -5.02 8.63 -16.78
CA ILE A 47 -6.45 8.86 -17.08
C ILE A 47 -6.72 10.15 -17.84
N SER A 48 -5.70 11.00 -18.03
CA SER A 48 -5.82 12.23 -18.82
C SER A 48 -4.78 12.26 -19.93
N SER A 49 -5.24 12.44 -21.17
CA SER A 49 -4.39 12.66 -22.35
C SER A 49 -3.58 13.94 -22.26
N ASN A 50 -4.17 14.99 -21.65
CA ASN A 50 -3.62 16.35 -21.70
C ASN A 50 -2.75 16.65 -20.47
N ALA A 51 -3.12 16.14 -19.29
CA ALA A 51 -2.45 16.45 -18.03
C ALA A 51 -1.64 15.27 -17.45
N LYS A 52 -1.64 14.09 -18.11
CA LYS A 52 -0.95 12.87 -17.64
C LYS A 52 -1.19 12.61 -16.14
N VAL A 53 -2.45 12.67 -15.73
CA VAL A 53 -2.84 12.37 -14.34
C VAL A 53 -2.65 10.88 -14.11
N ASP A 54 -1.74 10.55 -13.20
CA ASP A 54 -1.50 9.18 -12.76
C ASP A 54 -2.63 8.72 -11.83
N ALA A 55 -3.11 7.51 -12.04
CA ALA A 55 -4.15 6.86 -11.25
C ALA A 55 -3.84 5.37 -11.07
N ALA A 56 -4.50 4.74 -10.11
CA ALA A 56 -4.42 3.30 -9.92
C ALA A 56 -5.80 2.73 -9.60
N VAL A 57 -6.11 1.57 -10.16
CA VAL A 57 -7.25 0.73 -9.78
C VAL A 57 -6.74 -0.41 -8.92
N ILE A 58 -7.39 -0.65 -7.78
CA ILE A 58 -6.97 -1.67 -6.81
C ILE A 58 -8.20 -2.54 -6.52
N TYR A 59 -8.06 -3.85 -6.71
CA TYR A 59 -9.15 -4.80 -6.49
C TYR A 59 -8.60 -6.16 -6.07
N ILE A 60 -9.49 -7.01 -5.55
CA ILE A 60 -9.18 -8.40 -5.19
C ILE A 60 -9.79 -9.30 -6.24
N ASP A 61 -8.96 -10.12 -6.88
CA ASP A 61 -9.38 -11.10 -7.85
C ASP A 61 -10.26 -12.18 -7.20
N GLY A 62 -11.37 -12.52 -7.84
CA GLY A 62 -12.39 -13.40 -7.28
C GLY A 62 -13.39 -12.74 -6.31
N LEU A 63 -13.21 -11.47 -5.93
CA LEU A 63 -14.20 -10.72 -5.13
C LEU A 63 -14.88 -9.58 -5.89
N VAL A 64 -14.33 -9.17 -7.04
CA VAL A 64 -14.89 -8.12 -7.88
C VAL A 64 -15.83 -8.73 -8.93
N ASP A 65 -16.95 -8.06 -9.16
CA ASP A 65 -17.82 -8.36 -10.30
C ASP A 65 -17.14 -7.91 -11.61
N ARG A 66 -17.34 -8.69 -12.69
CA ARG A 66 -16.69 -8.46 -13.98
C ARG A 66 -17.65 -8.07 -15.09
N ASP A 67 -18.96 -8.09 -14.82
CA ASP A 67 -20.03 -7.90 -15.81
C ASP A 67 -20.88 -6.63 -15.58
#